data_AF-A0A6C0JAL2-F1
#
_entry.id   AF-A0A6C0JAL2-F1
#
_cell.length_a   1.000
_cell.length_b   1.000
_cell.length_c   1.000
_cell.angle_alpha   90.00
_cell.angle_beta   90.00
_cell.angle_gamma   90.00
#
_symmetry.space_group_name_H-M   'P 1'
#
loop_
_entity.id
_entity.type
_entity.pdbx_description
1 polymer ?
#
loop_
_entity_poly.entity_id
_entity_poly.type
_entity_poly.pdbx_seq_one_letter_code
_entity_poly.pdbx_strand_id
1 'polypeptide(L)'
;MCYDTRSSAATFIIGLISAIFIKYLPLKLFVYAFTLMQLYEFMIWSHSYDSIENKIGTAIGKYALPFHATAFGLGIYLTTGDYIPLIFGVLSYILVLTLAYDNTILGQTEIPENGKRIVWPFCQIWYLGTALLIILSTLIYSPTKYKIMMTLSYAGTVLYAYANINSEKEFGSVWCFSAAYIAPFLALADNMF
;
A
#
# COMPACT_ATOMS: atom_id res chain seq x y z
N MET A 1 -0.21 -0.23 -13.50
CA MET A 1 1.21 -0.40 -13.15
C MET A 1 1.73 1.04 -13.09
N CYS A 2 2.08 1.52 -11.89
CA CYS A 2 2.04 2.94 -11.56
C CYS A 2 3.35 3.62 -11.95
N TYR A 3 3.42 3.93 -13.24
CA TYR A 3 4.64 4.30 -13.95
C TYR A 3 4.56 5.67 -14.59
N ASP A 4 3.38 6.28 -14.50
CA ASP A 4 3.08 7.54 -15.10
C ASP A 4 1.86 8.15 -14.41
N THR A 5 1.62 9.42 -14.70
CA THR A 5 0.49 10.18 -14.18
C THR A 5 -0.86 9.52 -14.46
N ARG A 6 -1.03 8.89 -15.63
CA ARG A 6 -2.33 8.35 -16.06
C ARG A 6 -2.70 7.09 -15.28
N SER A 7 -1.73 6.20 -15.12
CA SER A 7 -1.87 4.98 -14.35
C SER A 7 -2.13 5.31 -12.89
N SER A 8 -1.35 6.18 -12.26
CA SER A 8 -1.59 6.61 -10.86
C SER A 8 -2.96 7.28 -10.67
N ALA A 9 -3.43 8.09 -11.63
CA ALA A 9 -4.77 8.67 -11.57
C ALA A 9 -5.88 7.61 -11.70
N ALA A 10 -5.74 6.67 -12.65
CA ALA A 10 -6.72 5.61 -12.87
C ALA A 10 -6.80 4.67 -11.65
N THR A 11 -5.65 4.26 -11.11
CA THR A 11 -5.58 3.40 -9.91
C THR A 11 -6.16 4.10 -8.69
N PHE A 12 -5.92 5.40 -8.52
CA PHE A 12 -6.55 6.22 -7.48
C PHE A 12 -8.08 6.19 -7.58
N ILE A 13 -8.64 6.47 -8.76
CA ILE A 13 -10.10 6.50 -8.95
C ILE A 13 -10.71 5.12 -8.71
N ILE A 14 -10.11 4.06 -9.26
CA ILE A 14 -10.59 2.68 -9.07
C ILE A 14 -10.55 2.28 -7.60
N GLY A 15 -9.46 2.57 -6.90
CA GLY A 15 -9.32 2.30 -5.47
C GLY A 15 -10.34 3.07 -4.63
N LEU A 16 -10.55 4.35 -4.94
CA LEU A 16 -11.52 5.21 -4.26
C LEU A 16 -12.95 4.67 -4.41
N ILE A 17 -13.36 4.38 -5.65
CA ILE A 17 -14.69 3.82 -5.94
C ILE A 17 -14.85 2.49 -5.22
N SER A 18 -13.84 1.61 -5.28
CA SER A 18 -13.88 0.31 -4.60
C SER A 18 -14.05 0.44 -3.09
N ALA A 19 -13.33 1.38 -2.46
CA ALA A 19 -13.41 1.63 -1.02
C ALA A 19 -14.80 2.10 -0.55
N ILE A 20 -15.54 2.82 -1.40
CA ILE A 20 -16.93 3.23 -1.11
C ILE A 20 -17.83 2.00 -0.96
N PHE A 21 -17.67 0.99 -1.82
CA PHE A 21 -18.54 -0.19 -1.85
C PHE A 21 -18.17 -1.26 -0.82
N ILE A 22 -16.97 -1.24 -0.26
CA ILE A 22 -16.57 -2.18 0.80
C ILE A 22 -17.31 -1.84 2.10
N LYS A 23 -17.94 -2.81 2.74
CA LYS A 23 -18.64 -2.69 4.04
C LYS A 23 -17.73 -3.10 5.19
N TYR A 24 -16.89 -4.11 5.00
CA TYR A 24 -15.95 -4.55 6.02
C TYR A 24 -14.88 -3.49 6.30
N LEU A 25 -14.95 -2.87 7.49
CA LEU A 25 -14.15 -1.70 7.86
C LEU A 25 -12.63 -1.91 7.75
N PRO A 26 -12.03 -3.03 8.20
CA PRO A 26 -10.60 -3.26 8.06
C PRO A 26 -10.14 -3.23 6.60
N LEU A 27 -10.93 -3.83 5.72
CA LEU A 27 -10.66 -3.87 4.30
C LEU A 27 -10.85 -2.49 3.65
N LYS A 28 -11.86 -1.73 4.07
CA LYS A 28 -12.10 -0.36 3.63
C LYS A 28 -10.92 0.55 3.97
N LEU A 29 -10.50 0.59 5.24
CA LEU A 29 -9.38 1.44 5.68
C LEU A 29 -8.07 1.04 5.00
N PHE A 30 -7.88 -0.25 4.82
CA PHE A 30 -6.75 -0.78 4.06
C PHE A 30 -6.75 -0.29 2.61
N VAL A 31 -7.85 -0.46 1.86
CA VAL A 31 -7.95 0.02 0.47
C VAL A 31 -7.78 1.54 0.38
N TYR A 32 -8.29 2.31 1.35
CA TYR A 32 -8.05 3.76 1.39
C TYR A 32 -6.57 4.11 1.55
N ALA A 33 -5.84 3.43 2.43
CA ALA A 33 -4.39 3.68 2.59
C ALA A 33 -3.64 3.45 1.27
N PHE A 34 -4.00 2.39 0.53
CA PHE A 34 -3.44 2.10 -0.79
C PHE A 34 -3.82 3.15 -1.84
N THR A 35 -5.06 3.60 -1.81
CA THR A 35 -5.57 4.63 -2.72
C THR A 35 -4.86 5.96 -2.50
N LEU A 36 -4.64 6.37 -1.24
CA LEU A 36 -3.87 7.58 -0.91
C LEU A 36 -2.44 7.53 -1.47
N MET A 37 -1.81 6.36 -1.46
CA MET A 37 -0.49 6.19 -2.08
C MET A 37 -0.50 6.53 -3.58
N GLN A 38 -1.57 6.16 -4.30
CA GLN A 38 -1.72 6.47 -5.73
C GLN A 38 -1.87 7.96 -5.99
N LEU A 39 -2.54 8.68 -5.08
CA LEU A 39 -2.62 10.13 -5.14
C LEU A 39 -1.24 10.78 -5.00
N TYR A 40 -0.40 10.27 -4.08
CA TYR A 40 0.96 10.81 -3.91
C TYR A 40 1.86 10.50 -5.11
N GLU A 41 1.76 9.30 -5.68
CA GLU A 41 2.45 8.99 -6.94
C GLU A 41 1.96 9.87 -8.09
N PHE A 42 0.66 10.15 -8.18
CA PHE A 42 0.13 11.09 -9.16
C PHE A 42 0.75 12.49 -8.98
N MET A 43 0.86 13.00 -7.76
CA MET A 43 1.51 14.29 -7.48
C MET A 43 2.98 14.31 -7.91
N ILE A 44 3.71 13.22 -7.65
CA ILE A 44 5.11 13.06 -8.05
C ILE A 44 5.22 13.07 -9.58
N TRP A 45 4.43 12.26 -10.27
CA TRP A 45 4.52 12.11 -11.73
C TRP A 45 3.98 13.31 -12.52
N SER A 46 3.06 14.09 -11.95
CA SER A 46 2.43 15.23 -12.64
C SER A 46 3.26 16.50 -12.64
N HIS A 47 4.36 16.55 -11.87
CA HIS A 47 5.16 17.76 -11.72
C HIS A 47 6.66 17.48 -11.92
N SER A 48 7.42 18.54 -12.25
CA SER A 48 8.87 18.46 -12.36
C SER A 48 9.51 18.08 -11.02
N TYR A 49 10.70 17.47 -11.07
CA TYR A 49 11.43 17.00 -9.89
C TYR A 49 11.66 18.07 -8.81
N ASP A 50 11.88 19.30 -9.23
CA ASP A 50 12.21 20.44 -8.38
C ASP A 50 10.98 21.16 -7.82
N SER A 51 9.79 20.88 -8.34
CA SER A 51 8.53 21.49 -7.91
C SER A 51 8.20 21.18 -6.45
N ILE A 52 7.44 22.09 -5.83
CA ILE A 52 7.01 21.92 -4.44
C ILE A 52 6.02 20.75 -4.30
N GLU A 53 5.17 20.55 -5.29
CA GLU A 53 4.16 19.49 -5.34
C GLU A 53 4.81 18.11 -5.39
N ASN A 54 5.85 17.94 -6.21
CA ASN A 54 6.61 16.70 -6.26
C ASN A 54 7.29 16.41 -4.91
N LYS A 55 7.93 17.41 -4.31
CA LYS A 55 8.60 17.28 -3.01
C LYS A 55 7.60 16.94 -1.90
N ILE A 56 6.43 17.57 -1.88
CA ILE A 56 5.35 17.26 -0.95
C ILE A 56 4.85 15.84 -1.17
N GLY A 57 4.53 15.46 -2.42
CA GLY A 57 4.06 14.13 -2.77
C GLY A 57 5.07 13.04 -2.36
N THR A 58 6.35 13.28 -2.61
CA THR A 58 7.46 12.43 -2.18
C THR A 58 7.52 12.30 -0.67
N ALA A 59 7.53 13.43 0.05
CA ALA A 59 7.63 13.44 1.50
C ALA A 59 6.43 12.70 2.13
N ILE A 60 5.21 12.99 1.68
CA ILE A 60 4.01 12.35 2.22
C ILE A 60 3.97 10.87 1.83
N GLY A 61 4.21 10.52 0.57
CA GLY A 61 4.21 9.14 0.08
C GLY A 61 5.20 8.26 0.85
N LYS A 62 6.40 8.80 1.12
CA LYS A 62 7.43 8.18 1.97
C LYS A 62 6.86 7.79 3.35
N TYR A 63 6.15 8.68 4.04
CA TYR A 63 5.58 8.37 5.36
C TYR A 63 4.27 7.59 5.29
N ALA A 64 3.47 7.77 4.24
CA ALA A 64 2.20 7.08 4.09
C ALA A 64 2.38 5.61 3.70
N LEU A 65 3.48 5.25 3.03
CA LEU A 65 3.67 3.90 2.57
C LEU A 65 3.64 2.85 3.69
N PRO A 66 4.31 2.99 4.85
CA PRO A 66 4.19 2.03 5.94
C PRO A 66 2.85 2.07 6.69
N PHE A 67 2.00 3.06 6.46
CA PHE A 67 0.78 3.27 7.23
C PHE A 67 -0.30 2.22 6.97
N HIS A 68 -0.24 1.46 5.88
CA HIS A 68 -1.29 0.50 5.55
C HIS A 68 -1.45 -0.64 6.57
N ALA A 69 -0.37 -1.06 7.22
CA ALA A 69 -0.44 -2.03 8.32
C ALA A 69 -1.20 -1.46 9.52
N THR A 70 -0.92 -0.21 9.86
CA THR A 70 -1.62 0.55 10.90
C THR A 70 -3.10 0.72 10.55
N ALA A 71 -3.41 1.09 9.31
CA ALA A 71 -4.79 1.26 8.84
C ALA A 71 -5.59 -0.05 8.92
N PHE A 72 -5.00 -1.18 8.53
CA PHE A 72 -5.63 -2.49 8.66
C PHE A 72 -5.87 -2.85 10.14
N GLY A 73 -4.84 -2.70 10.98
CA GLY A 73 -4.94 -2.98 12.41
C GLY A 73 -5.95 -2.10 13.12
N LEU A 74 -6.02 -0.80 12.77
CA LEU A 74 -7.03 0.13 13.25
C LEU A 74 -8.44 -0.36 12.91
N GLY A 75 -8.64 -0.83 11.67
CA GLY A 75 -9.93 -1.36 11.28
C GLY A 75 -10.32 -2.61 12.06
N ILE A 76 -9.38 -3.53 12.33
CA ILE A 76 -9.65 -4.71 13.17
C ILE A 76 -10.06 -4.26 14.57
N TYR A 77 -9.28 -3.36 15.19
CA TYR A 77 -9.60 -2.78 16.49
C TYR A 77 -11.01 -2.16 16.54
N LEU A 78 -11.36 -1.34 15.55
CA LEU A 78 -12.68 -0.71 15.49
C LEU A 78 -13.83 -1.72 15.25
N THR A 79 -13.53 -2.90 14.73
CA THR A 79 -14.54 -3.94 14.43
C THR A 79 -14.69 -4.96 15.56
N THR A 80 -13.59 -5.36 16.20
CA THR A 80 -13.56 -6.46 17.18
C THR A 80 -13.21 -6.02 18.60
N GLY A 81 -12.67 -4.81 18.77
CA GLY A 81 -12.08 -4.33 20.02
C GLY A 81 -10.66 -4.83 20.30
N ASP A 82 -10.12 -5.74 19.49
CA ASP A 82 -8.77 -6.28 19.69
C ASP A 82 -7.71 -5.30 19.14
N TYR A 83 -6.83 -4.85 20.02
CA TYR A 83 -5.78 -3.87 19.72
C TYR A 83 -4.47 -4.51 19.25
N ILE A 84 -4.31 -5.84 19.31
CA ILE A 84 -3.06 -6.53 18.94
C ILE A 84 -2.63 -6.18 17.50
N PRO A 85 -3.48 -6.29 16.47
CA PRO A 85 -3.09 -5.95 15.10
C PRO A 85 -2.72 -4.46 14.93
N LEU A 86 -3.37 -3.58 15.67
CA LEU A 86 -3.04 -2.14 15.67
C LEU A 86 -1.67 -1.89 16.27
N ILE A 87 -1.34 -2.49 17.42
CA ILE A 87 -0.01 -2.38 18.03
C ILE A 87 1.07 -2.86 17.07
N PHE A 88 0.88 -4.03 16.44
CA PHE A 88 1.83 -4.53 15.44
C PHE A 88 1.98 -3.60 14.24
N GLY A 89 0.87 -3.04 13.74
CA GLY A 89 0.90 -2.05 12.67
C GLY A 89 1.69 -0.79 13.05
N VAL A 90 1.46 -0.26 14.25
CA VAL A 90 2.19 0.92 14.77
C VAL A 90 3.67 0.60 15.00
N LEU A 91 4.02 -0.54 15.58
CA LEU A 91 5.41 -0.94 15.79
C LEU A 91 6.14 -1.14 14.46
N SER A 92 5.48 -1.75 13.47
CA SER A 92 6.02 -1.90 12.11
C SER A 92 6.27 -0.53 11.47
N TYR A 93 5.34 0.41 11.64
CA TYR A 93 5.49 1.78 11.16
C TYR A 93 6.68 2.49 11.83
N ILE A 94 6.79 2.44 13.15
CA ILE A 94 7.91 3.04 13.89
C ILE A 94 9.24 2.43 13.46
N LEU A 95 9.32 1.10 13.35
CA LEU A 95 10.53 0.39 12.94
C LEU A 95 11.01 0.84 11.56
N VAL A 96 10.07 1.06 10.63
CA VAL A 96 10.40 1.61 9.31
C VAL A 96 10.93 3.03 9.43
N LEU A 97 10.26 3.87 10.23
CA LEU A 97 10.69 5.24 10.40
C LEU A 97 12.10 5.35 11.00
N THR A 98 12.50 4.42 11.86
CA THR A 98 13.78 4.47 12.56
C THR A 98 14.90 3.74 11.82
N LEU A 99 14.62 2.63 11.13
CA LEU A 99 15.65 1.81 10.46
C LEU A 99 15.81 2.11 8.98
N ALA A 100 14.74 2.47 8.27
CA ALA A 100 14.80 2.74 6.83
C ALA A 100 15.11 4.20 6.51
N TYR A 101 14.86 5.12 7.46
CA TYR A 101 15.16 6.54 7.31
C TYR A 101 16.35 6.95 8.15
N ASP A 102 17.53 6.49 7.73
CA ASP A 102 18.76 7.14 8.14
C ASP A 102 18.77 8.58 7.57
N ASN A 103 19.22 9.55 8.38
CA ASN A 103 19.02 11.00 8.18
C ASN A 103 19.69 11.59 6.91
N THR A 104 20.27 10.76 6.05
CA THR A 104 21.00 11.14 4.84
C THR A 104 20.14 11.09 3.56
N ILE A 105 18.97 10.44 3.59
CA ILE A 105 18.07 10.27 2.43
C ILE A 105 16.77 11.07 2.61
N LEU A 106 16.88 12.30 3.12
CA LEU A 106 15.74 13.21 3.28
C LEU A 106 15.36 13.95 1.99
N GLY A 107 16.11 13.79 0.90
CA GLY A 107 15.95 14.65 -0.29
C GLY A 107 15.73 13.98 -1.64
N GLN A 108 15.89 12.66 -1.79
CA GLN A 108 15.96 12.06 -3.12
C GLN A 108 15.23 10.70 -3.18
N THR A 109 13.94 10.71 -3.50
CA THR A 109 13.49 9.70 -4.47
C THR A 109 14.08 10.15 -5.78
N GLU A 110 15.11 9.46 -6.27
CA GLU A 110 15.60 9.69 -7.63
C GLU A 110 14.38 9.53 -8.55
N ILE A 111 13.89 10.64 -9.13
CA ILE A 111 12.94 10.50 -10.23
C ILE A 111 13.71 9.78 -11.31
N PRO A 112 13.24 8.60 -11.72
CA PRO A 112 13.97 7.87 -12.72
C PRO A 112 13.89 8.63 -14.05
N GLU A 113 15.02 8.77 -14.72
CA GLU A 113 15.03 9.17 -16.13
C GLU A 113 14.08 8.27 -16.93
N ASN A 114 13.20 8.90 -17.72
CA ASN A 114 12.25 8.34 -18.70
C ASN A 114 12.08 6.80 -18.68
N GLY A 115 10.96 6.35 -18.09
CA GLY A 115 10.47 4.96 -18.22
C GLY A 115 10.88 3.99 -17.11
N LYS A 116 11.57 4.46 -16.06
CA LYS A 116 11.92 3.66 -14.88
C LYS A 116 10.94 3.91 -13.72
N ARG A 117 10.82 2.95 -12.79
CA ARG A 117 9.81 2.93 -11.68
C ARG A 117 10.23 3.84 -10.52
N ILE A 118 9.27 4.45 -9.79
CA ILE A 118 9.61 5.14 -8.52
C ILE A 118 10.31 4.14 -7.60
N VAL A 119 11.54 4.47 -7.24
CA VAL A 119 12.35 3.66 -6.33
C VAL A 119 12.04 4.13 -4.92
N TRP A 120 11.19 3.38 -4.22
CA TRP A 120 10.94 3.64 -2.81
C TRP A 120 12.14 3.18 -1.97
N PRO A 121 12.48 3.89 -0.88
CA PRO A 121 13.69 3.62 -0.09
C PRO A 121 13.61 2.33 0.76
N PHE A 122 12.51 1.59 0.71
CA PHE A 122 12.30 0.42 1.54
C PHE A 122 12.81 -0.86 0.90
N CYS A 123 13.44 -1.71 1.72
CA CYS A 123 13.87 -3.03 1.27
C CYS A 123 12.68 -3.98 1.10
N GLN A 124 12.84 -4.92 0.17
CA GLN A 124 11.88 -5.99 -0.11
C GLN A 124 11.45 -6.79 1.15
N ILE A 125 12.34 -6.96 2.13
CA ILE A 125 12.04 -7.72 3.35
C ILE A 125 10.92 -7.08 4.15
N TRP A 126 10.92 -5.75 4.28
CA TRP A 126 9.90 -5.03 5.05
C TRP A 126 8.50 -5.27 4.47
N TYR A 127 8.41 -5.01 3.18
CA TYR A 127 7.30 -5.27 2.28
C TYR A 127 6.70 -6.67 2.45
N LEU A 128 7.53 -7.72 2.38
CA LEU A 128 7.11 -9.10 2.60
C LEU A 128 6.63 -9.35 4.02
N GLY A 129 7.32 -8.79 5.01
CA GLY A 129 6.92 -8.84 6.42
C GLY A 129 5.55 -8.23 6.64
N THR A 130 5.26 -7.07 6.05
CA THR A 130 3.96 -6.42 6.16
C THR A 130 2.85 -7.21 5.46
N ALA A 131 3.10 -7.75 4.26
CA ALA A 131 2.13 -8.64 3.61
C ALA A 131 1.83 -9.87 4.48
N LEU A 132 2.85 -10.51 5.05
CA LEU A 132 2.68 -11.65 5.94
C LEU A 132 1.85 -11.29 7.18
N LEU A 133 2.14 -10.15 7.81
CA LEU A 133 1.39 -9.66 8.98
C LEU A 133 -0.08 -9.44 8.67
N ILE A 134 -0.40 -8.87 7.50
CA ILE A 134 -1.78 -8.63 7.11
C ILE A 134 -2.49 -9.94 6.76
N ILE A 135 -1.81 -10.88 6.09
CA ILE A 135 -2.34 -12.23 5.85
C ILE A 135 -2.66 -12.92 7.18
N LEU A 136 -1.72 -12.97 8.12
CA LEU A 136 -1.92 -13.62 9.42
C LEU A 136 -3.05 -12.95 10.21
N SER A 137 -3.06 -11.62 10.26
CA SER A 137 -4.11 -10.87 10.94
C SER A 137 -5.48 -11.11 10.29
N THR A 138 -5.56 -11.22 8.96
CA THR A 138 -6.79 -11.61 8.26
C THR A 138 -7.23 -13.01 8.64
N LEU A 139 -6.31 -14.00 8.62
CA LEU A 139 -6.62 -15.39 8.92
C LEU A 139 -7.14 -15.59 10.36
N ILE A 140 -6.68 -14.77 11.30
CA ILE A 140 -7.11 -14.82 12.70
C ILE A 140 -8.41 -14.05 12.91
N TYR A 141 -8.47 -12.80 12.47
CA TYR A 141 -9.49 -11.84 12.90
C TYR A 141 -10.63 -11.58 11.92
N SER A 142 -10.45 -11.90 10.64
CA SER A 142 -11.48 -11.63 9.65
C SER A 142 -12.49 -12.78 9.54
N PRO A 143 -13.78 -12.50 9.23
CA PRO A 143 -14.74 -13.54 8.92
C PRO A 143 -14.26 -14.45 7.78
N THR A 144 -14.66 -15.73 7.79
CA THR A 144 -14.19 -16.76 6.83
C THR A 144 -14.25 -16.32 5.37
N LYS A 145 -15.30 -15.56 4.98
CA LYS A 145 -15.46 -15.05 3.62
C LYS A 145 -14.31 -14.13 3.17
N TYR A 146 -13.74 -13.35 4.08
CA TYR A 146 -12.63 -12.44 3.77
C TYR A 146 -11.26 -13.11 3.86
N LYS A 147 -11.12 -14.19 4.66
CA LYS A 147 -9.86 -14.92 4.82
C LYS A 147 -9.29 -15.39 3.49
N ILE A 148 -10.07 -16.19 2.75
CA ILE A 148 -9.64 -16.79 1.47
C ILE A 148 -9.32 -15.68 0.46
N MET A 149 -10.24 -14.73 0.33
CA MET A 149 -10.12 -13.65 -0.65
C MET A 149 -8.87 -12.81 -0.43
N MET A 150 -8.65 -12.33 0.80
CA MET A 150 -7.49 -11.50 1.10
C MET A 150 -6.20 -12.31 0.99
N THR A 151 -6.15 -13.55 1.48
CA THR A 151 -4.96 -14.40 1.35
C THR A 151 -4.58 -14.62 -0.11
N LEU A 152 -5.53 -14.96 -0.99
CA LEU A 152 -5.27 -15.15 -2.42
C LEU A 152 -4.83 -13.86 -3.10
N SER A 153 -5.48 -12.74 -2.77
CA SER A 153 -5.14 -11.43 -3.33
C SER A 153 -3.71 -11.04 -2.98
N TYR A 154 -3.33 -11.15 -1.70
CA TYR A 154 -1.98 -10.83 -1.25
C TYR A 154 -0.93 -11.78 -1.78
N ALA A 155 -1.19 -13.10 -1.75
CA ALA A 155 -0.29 -14.09 -2.32
C ALA A 155 -0.07 -13.81 -3.81
N GLY A 156 -1.13 -13.49 -4.54
CA GLY A 156 -1.08 -13.08 -5.95
C GLY A 156 -0.21 -11.85 -6.17
N THR A 157 -0.39 -10.78 -5.39
CA THR A 157 0.47 -9.58 -5.47
C THR A 157 1.92 -9.91 -5.21
N VAL A 158 2.22 -10.69 -4.18
CA VAL A 158 3.60 -11.06 -3.82
C VAL A 158 4.24 -11.90 -4.92
N LEU A 159 3.53 -12.92 -5.44
CA LEU A 159 4.02 -13.76 -6.54
C LEU A 159 4.25 -12.95 -7.81
N TYR A 160 3.32 -12.05 -8.15
CA TYR A 160 3.45 -11.16 -9.29
C TYR A 160 4.65 -10.22 -9.14
N ALA A 161 4.86 -9.67 -7.95
CA ALA A 161 6.02 -8.84 -7.62
C ALA A 161 7.31 -9.61 -7.84
N TYR A 162 7.44 -10.80 -7.25
CA TYR A 162 8.61 -11.65 -7.44
C TYR A 162 8.89 -11.99 -8.90
N ALA A 163 7.86 -12.20 -9.72
CA ALA A 163 8.01 -12.57 -11.13
C ALA A 163 8.40 -11.39 -12.05
N ASN A 164 8.17 -10.13 -11.64
CA ASN A 164 8.26 -8.96 -12.53
C ASN A 164 9.17 -7.83 -12.03
N ILE A 165 9.97 -8.09 -11.00
CA ILE A 165 10.87 -7.11 -10.40
C ILE A 165 12.32 -7.44 -10.76
N ASN A 166 13.00 -6.45 -11.35
CA ASN A 166 14.40 -6.55 -11.73
C ASN A 166 15.35 -6.02 -10.63
N SER A 167 14.83 -5.36 -9.59
CA SER A 167 15.62 -4.90 -8.44
C SER A 167 14.80 -4.85 -7.14
N GLU A 168 15.43 -5.15 -6.00
CA GLU A 168 14.78 -5.23 -4.68
C GLU A 168 13.97 -3.97 -4.27
N LYS A 169 14.26 -2.81 -4.88
CA LYS A 169 13.65 -1.52 -4.55
C LYS A 169 12.38 -1.20 -5.37
N GLU A 170 12.06 -1.98 -6.40
CA GLU A 170 10.84 -1.81 -7.21
C GLU A 170 9.60 -2.47 -6.59
N PHE A 171 9.78 -3.19 -5.48
CA PHE A 171 8.71 -3.89 -4.76
C PHE A 171 7.58 -2.93 -4.36
N GLY A 172 7.90 -1.71 -3.92
CA GLY A 172 6.92 -0.68 -3.57
C GLY A 172 5.95 -0.31 -4.69
N SER A 173 6.44 -0.23 -5.93
CA SER A 173 5.60 0.07 -7.09
C SER A 173 4.64 -1.08 -7.42
N VAL A 174 4.95 -2.31 -6.99
CA VAL A 174 4.05 -3.46 -7.15
C VAL A 174 2.99 -3.50 -6.04
N TRP A 175 3.23 -2.91 -4.87
CA TRP A 175 2.15 -2.76 -3.88
C TRP A 175 1.00 -1.88 -4.40
N CYS A 176 1.30 -0.91 -5.25
CA CYS A 176 0.32 -0.09 -5.95
C CYS A 176 -0.63 -0.89 -6.85
N PHE A 177 -0.20 -2.08 -7.30
CA PHE A 177 -1.05 -3.05 -8.00
C PHE A 177 -2.24 -3.50 -7.13
N SER A 178 -2.05 -3.62 -5.82
CA SER A 178 -3.09 -4.02 -4.87
C SER A 178 -4.23 -3.00 -4.78
N ALA A 179 -3.93 -1.72 -4.94
CA ALA A 179 -4.94 -0.65 -4.94
C ALA A 179 -5.88 -0.75 -6.15
N ALA A 180 -5.34 -1.13 -7.31
CA ALA A 180 -6.05 -1.01 -8.59
C ALA A 180 -6.70 -2.32 -9.05
N TYR A 181 -6.00 -3.44 -8.88
CA TYR A 181 -6.49 -4.73 -9.33
C TYR A 181 -7.31 -5.42 -8.26
N ILE A 182 -6.83 -5.42 -7.02
CA ILE A 182 -7.46 -6.20 -5.94
C ILE A 182 -8.68 -5.47 -5.37
N ALA A 183 -8.62 -4.14 -5.21
CA ALA A 183 -9.71 -3.39 -4.58
C ALA A 183 -11.10 -3.60 -5.22
N PRO A 184 -11.25 -3.63 -6.56
CA PRO A 184 -12.54 -3.95 -7.18
C PRO A 184 -13.05 -5.35 -6.85
N PHE A 185 -12.17 -6.37 -6.86
CA PHE A 185 -12.56 -7.74 -6.49
C PHE A 185 -12.95 -7.82 -5.02
N LEU A 186 -12.22 -7.14 -4.14
CA LEU A 186 -12.56 -7.02 -2.72
C LEU A 186 -13.94 -6.39 -2.52
N ALA A 187 -14.24 -5.31 -3.26
CA ALA A 187 -15.53 -4.63 -3.21
C ALA A 187 -16.66 -5.51 -3.74
N LEU A 188 -16.47 -6.21 -4.86
CA LEU A 188 -17.47 -7.10 -5.43
C LEU A 188 -17.77 -8.27 -4.47
N ALA A 189 -16.75 -8.96 -4.00
CA ALA A 189 -16.91 -10.11 -3.12
C ALA A 189 -17.48 -9.74 -1.74
N ASP A 190 -17.23 -8.54 -1.22
CA ASP A 190 -17.88 -8.03 -0.02
C ASP A 190 -19.40 -7.82 -0.20
N ASN A 191 -19.86 -7.61 -1.44
CA ASN A 191 -21.26 -7.36 -1.76
C ASN A 191 -22.02 -8.58 -2.32
N MET A 192 -21.33 -9.61 -2.82
CA MET A 192 -21.95 -10.83 -3.37
C MET A 192 -22.36 -11.84 -2.29
N PHE A 193 -21.87 -11.70 -1.06
CA PHE A 193 -22.08 -12.61 0.07
C PHE A 193 -22.27 -11.84 1.38
#